data_AF-D6BEE0-F1
#
_entry.id   AF-D6BEE0-F1
#
_cell.length_a   1.000
_cell.length_b   1.000
_cell.length_c   1.000
_cell.angle_alpha   90.00
_cell.angle_beta   90.00
_cell.angle_gamma   90.00
#
_symmetry.space_group_name_H-M   'P 1'
#
loop_
_entity.id
_entity.type
_entity.pdbx_description
1 polymer ?
#
loop_
_entity_poly.entity_id
_entity_poly.type
_entity_poly.pdbx_seq_one_letter_code
_entity_poly.pdbx_strand_id
1 'polypeptide(L)'
;MSSGLYSTEKRDFDTTLDLTQIKPYGDTMNDGKVQMSFTLPVACNEKGVEAALQLARKMGFVNPAVAFSEALDKEFSFYVVYGATSFSVDYTAIKVQALEIDTMDMHECEKYIEENFGREVVMVGASTGTDAHTVGIDAIMNMKGYAGHYGLERYKGIRAYNLGSQVPNEEFIKKAIELKADALLVSQTVTQKDVHIENLTNLVELLEAEGLRDKVILIAGGARITNDLAKELGYDAGFGPGKYADDVATFILKEMVQRGMNK
;
A
#
# COMPACT_ATOMS: atom_id res chain seq x y z
N MET A 1 -39.54 -26.41 -22.80
CA MET A 1 -39.20 -25.49 -23.90
C MET A 1 -38.53 -24.28 -23.27
N SER A 2 -37.19 -24.24 -23.26
CA SER A 2 -36.39 -23.18 -22.63
C SER A 2 -36.45 -21.93 -23.52
N SER A 3 -37.28 -20.95 -23.17
CA SER A 3 -37.29 -19.64 -23.82
C SER A 3 -36.17 -18.80 -23.20
N GLY A 4 -34.97 -18.90 -23.75
CA GLY A 4 -33.83 -18.07 -23.36
C GLY A 4 -34.17 -16.59 -23.49
N LEU A 5 -33.84 -15.82 -22.45
CA LEU A 5 -33.89 -14.36 -22.37
C LEU A 5 -32.83 -13.70 -23.29
N TYR A 6 -32.82 -14.05 -24.58
CA TYR A 6 -31.94 -13.40 -25.55
C TYR A 6 -32.65 -12.19 -26.12
N SER A 7 -32.22 -11.01 -25.68
CA SER A 7 -32.60 -9.72 -26.28
C SER A 7 -32.10 -9.69 -27.73
N THR A 8 -33.01 -9.59 -28.69
CA THR A 8 -32.73 -9.51 -30.14
C THR A 8 -32.50 -8.08 -30.64
N GLU A 9 -32.47 -7.10 -29.74
CA GLU A 9 -32.20 -5.70 -30.08
C GLU A 9 -30.74 -5.50 -30.51
N LYS A 10 -30.54 -4.99 -31.74
CA LYS A 10 -29.25 -4.43 -32.15
C LYS A 10 -28.97 -3.19 -31.32
N ARG A 11 -28.13 -3.32 -30.31
CA ARG A 11 -27.54 -2.18 -29.61
C ARG A 11 -26.29 -1.78 -30.37
N ASP A 12 -26.23 -0.53 -30.84
CA ASP A 12 -24.97 0.05 -31.27
C ASP A 12 -24.12 0.26 -30.02
N PHE A 13 -23.09 -0.55 -29.87
CA PHE A 13 -22.16 -0.46 -28.76
C PHE A 13 -21.05 0.52 -29.13
N ASP A 14 -20.81 1.50 -28.25
CA ASP A 14 -19.68 2.39 -28.37
C ASP A 14 -18.38 1.62 -28.14
N THR A 15 -17.60 1.46 -29.20
CA THR A 15 -16.31 0.74 -29.19
C THR A 15 -15.13 1.66 -28.92
N THR A 16 -15.36 2.96 -28.71
CA THR A 16 -14.28 3.92 -28.50
C THR A 16 -13.75 3.87 -27.07
N LEU A 17 -12.43 3.98 -26.95
CA LEU A 17 -11.76 4.09 -25.65
C LEU A 17 -11.71 5.56 -25.26
N ASP A 18 -12.53 5.95 -24.29
CA ASP A 18 -12.48 7.26 -23.66
C ASP A 18 -11.84 7.14 -22.27
N LEU A 19 -10.60 7.66 -22.15
CA LEU A 19 -9.86 7.64 -20.89
C LEU A 19 -10.49 8.54 -19.81
N THR A 20 -11.36 9.47 -20.18
CA THR A 20 -12.07 10.33 -19.21
C THR A 20 -13.31 9.66 -18.62
N GLN A 21 -13.73 8.53 -19.19
CA GLN A 21 -14.94 7.79 -18.80
C GLN A 21 -14.68 6.27 -18.75
N ILE A 22 -13.55 5.86 -18.17
CA ILE A 22 -13.18 4.44 -18.07
C ILE A 22 -14.25 3.66 -17.29
N LYS A 23 -14.63 2.50 -17.85
CA LYS A 23 -15.50 1.50 -17.23
C LYS A 23 -14.87 0.12 -17.26
N PRO A 24 -15.26 -0.77 -16.33
CA PRO A 24 -14.91 -2.18 -16.39
C PRO A 24 -15.33 -2.83 -17.71
N TYR A 25 -14.48 -3.72 -18.22
CA TYR A 25 -14.72 -4.48 -19.43
C TYR A 25 -15.15 -5.90 -19.07
N GLY A 26 -16.30 -6.35 -19.59
CA GLY A 26 -16.68 -7.77 -19.57
C GLY A 26 -16.44 -8.43 -20.92
N ASP A 27 -17.35 -8.18 -21.86
CA ASP A 27 -17.37 -8.79 -23.20
C ASP A 27 -17.31 -7.75 -24.31
N THR A 28 -17.80 -6.53 -24.06
CA THR A 28 -17.87 -5.44 -25.04
C THR A 28 -17.34 -4.14 -24.45
N MET A 29 -16.76 -3.28 -25.28
CA MET A 29 -16.24 -2.00 -24.81
C MET A 29 -17.35 -1.17 -24.17
N ASN A 30 -17.03 -0.55 -23.03
CA ASN A 30 -17.93 0.30 -22.25
C ASN A 30 -19.18 -0.40 -21.67
N ASP A 31 -19.21 -1.75 -21.62
CA ASP A 31 -20.34 -2.50 -21.06
C ASP A 31 -20.48 -2.41 -19.53
N GLY A 32 -19.39 -2.02 -18.85
CA GLY A 32 -19.35 -1.82 -17.40
C GLY A 32 -19.57 -3.11 -16.61
N LYS A 33 -19.43 -4.29 -17.23
CA LYS A 33 -19.74 -5.57 -16.57
C LYS A 33 -18.75 -5.86 -15.45
N VAL A 34 -19.29 -6.15 -14.27
CA VAL A 34 -18.54 -6.46 -13.06
C VAL A 34 -19.16 -7.64 -12.35
N GLN A 35 -18.31 -8.47 -11.76
CA GLN A 35 -18.68 -9.49 -10.79
C GLN A 35 -18.34 -9.00 -9.38
N MET A 36 -19.29 -9.12 -8.46
CA MET A 36 -19.11 -8.81 -7.05
C MET A 36 -19.58 -9.99 -6.22
N SER A 37 -18.83 -10.35 -5.18
CA SER A 37 -19.19 -11.43 -4.26
C SER A 37 -19.19 -10.94 -2.83
N PHE A 38 -20.17 -11.37 -2.05
CA PHE A 38 -20.31 -10.99 -0.65
C PHE A 38 -21.17 -11.99 0.12
N THR A 39 -21.10 -11.92 1.45
CA THR A 39 -21.90 -12.73 2.36
C THR A 39 -22.92 -11.86 3.08
N LEU A 40 -24.14 -12.35 3.22
CA LEU A 40 -25.16 -11.72 4.07
C LEU A 40 -25.46 -12.62 5.28
N PRO A 41 -25.67 -12.05 6.49
CA PRO A 41 -26.12 -12.78 7.67
C PRO A 41 -27.63 -13.06 7.60
N VAL A 42 -28.05 -13.76 6.54
CA VAL A 42 -29.41 -14.26 6.35
C VAL A 42 -29.38 -15.68 5.79
N ALA A 43 -30.47 -16.42 5.99
CA ALA A 43 -30.64 -17.76 5.43
C ALA A 43 -30.68 -17.76 3.90
N CYS A 44 -30.19 -18.85 3.28
CA CYS A 44 -30.09 -18.98 1.82
C CYS A 44 -31.46 -19.33 1.23
N ASN A 45 -32.28 -18.31 1.03
CA ASN A 45 -33.62 -18.41 0.44
C ASN A 45 -33.88 -17.26 -0.54
N GLU A 46 -35.06 -17.26 -1.16
CA GLU A 46 -35.46 -16.24 -2.13
C GLU A 46 -35.39 -14.81 -1.56
N LYS A 47 -35.66 -14.63 -0.26
CA LYS A 47 -35.55 -13.34 0.41
C LYS A 47 -34.09 -12.88 0.53
N GLY A 48 -33.16 -13.81 0.78
CA GLY A 48 -31.73 -13.53 0.79
C GLY A 48 -31.20 -13.16 -0.60
N VAL A 49 -31.66 -13.85 -1.65
CA VAL A 49 -31.34 -13.53 -3.05
C VAL A 49 -31.85 -12.13 -3.42
N GLU A 50 -33.09 -11.79 -3.09
CA GLU A 50 -33.64 -10.45 -3.35
C GLU A 50 -32.92 -9.37 -2.54
N ALA A 51 -32.53 -9.65 -1.29
CA ALA A 51 -31.71 -8.73 -0.50
C ALA A 51 -30.35 -8.44 -1.16
N ALA A 52 -29.69 -9.47 -1.69
CA ALA A 52 -28.44 -9.33 -2.44
C ALA A 52 -28.61 -8.47 -3.71
N LEU A 53 -29.70 -8.67 -4.46
CA LEU A 53 -30.02 -7.85 -5.64
C LEU A 53 -30.28 -6.39 -5.28
N GLN A 54 -31.08 -6.12 -4.25
CA GLN A 54 -31.36 -4.76 -3.80
C GLN A 54 -30.09 -4.04 -3.31
N LEU A 55 -29.22 -4.76 -2.60
CA LEU A 55 -27.93 -4.23 -2.17
C LEU A 55 -27.05 -3.87 -3.37
N ALA A 56 -26.96 -4.76 -4.37
CA ALA A 56 -26.21 -4.49 -5.60
C ALA A 56 -26.74 -3.26 -6.35
N ARG A 57 -28.07 -3.09 -6.45
CA ARG A 57 -28.68 -1.87 -7.04
C ARG A 57 -28.28 -0.62 -6.28
N LYS A 58 -28.30 -0.66 -4.95
CA LYS A 58 -27.88 0.48 -4.09
C LYS A 58 -26.39 0.79 -4.22
N MET A 59 -25.57 -0.19 -4.55
CA MET A 59 -24.14 -0.02 -4.87
C MET A 59 -23.90 0.52 -6.29
N GLY A 60 -24.96 0.80 -7.06
CA GLY A 60 -24.87 1.39 -8.40
C GLY A 60 -24.83 0.40 -9.55
N PHE A 61 -25.13 -0.88 -9.30
CA PHE A 61 -25.25 -1.89 -10.35
C PHE A 61 -26.58 -1.72 -11.10
N VAL A 62 -26.48 -1.64 -12.41
CA VAL A 62 -27.58 -1.66 -13.37
C VAL A 62 -27.84 -3.11 -13.79
N ASN A 63 -29.11 -3.53 -13.72
CA ASN A 63 -29.56 -4.89 -14.02
C ASN A 63 -28.72 -5.99 -13.33
N PRO A 64 -28.56 -5.96 -11.99
CA PRO A 64 -27.83 -7.01 -11.30
C PRO A 64 -28.59 -8.35 -11.37
N ALA A 65 -27.84 -9.44 -11.43
CA ALA A 65 -28.32 -10.81 -11.40
C ALA A 65 -27.43 -11.65 -10.48
N VAL A 66 -28.05 -12.46 -9.61
CA VAL A 66 -27.31 -13.43 -8.79
C VAL A 66 -27.00 -14.64 -9.65
N ALA A 67 -25.71 -14.89 -9.89
CA ALA A 67 -25.25 -16.06 -10.64
C ALA A 67 -25.04 -17.27 -9.72
N PHE A 68 -24.77 -17.04 -8.44
CA PHE A 68 -24.53 -18.11 -7.46
C PHE A 68 -25.00 -17.68 -6.07
N SER A 69 -25.59 -18.61 -5.33
CA SER A 69 -25.95 -18.45 -3.92
C SER A 69 -25.75 -19.76 -3.17
N GLU A 70 -25.07 -19.73 -2.03
CA GLU A 70 -24.80 -20.91 -1.20
C GLU A 70 -24.91 -20.56 0.29
N ALA A 71 -25.46 -21.47 1.09
CA ALA A 71 -25.47 -21.33 2.54
C ALA A 71 -24.09 -21.66 3.11
N LEU A 72 -23.50 -20.74 3.87
CA LEU A 72 -22.29 -21.00 4.67
C LEU A 72 -22.66 -21.62 6.03
N ASP A 73 -23.80 -21.20 6.59
CA ASP A 73 -24.45 -21.78 7.77
C ASP A 73 -25.96 -21.45 7.73
N LYS A 74 -26.72 -21.83 8.77
CA LYS A 74 -28.16 -21.54 8.91
C LYS A 74 -28.50 -20.05 8.82
N GLU A 75 -27.59 -19.19 9.29
CA GLU A 75 -27.79 -17.74 9.37
C GLU A 75 -26.92 -16.96 8.38
N PHE A 76 -26.09 -17.61 7.55
CA PHE A 76 -25.17 -16.92 6.64
C PHE A 76 -25.19 -17.52 5.24
N SER A 77 -25.23 -16.65 4.23
CA SER A 77 -25.28 -17.05 2.83
C SER A 77 -24.32 -16.21 1.98
N PHE A 78 -23.57 -16.89 1.13
CA PHE A 78 -22.65 -16.30 0.16
C PHE A 78 -23.35 -16.11 -1.19
N TYR A 79 -23.08 -14.98 -1.86
CA TYR A 79 -23.67 -14.62 -3.15
C TYR A 79 -22.59 -14.15 -4.12
N VAL A 80 -22.77 -14.50 -5.40
CA VAL A 80 -22.04 -13.93 -6.53
C VAL A 80 -23.03 -13.22 -7.44
N VAL A 81 -22.83 -11.92 -7.63
CA VAL A 81 -23.71 -11.04 -8.39
C VAL A 81 -22.95 -10.47 -9.59
N TYR A 82 -23.57 -10.54 -10.76
CA TYR A 82 -23.12 -9.86 -11.97
C TYR A 82 -24.02 -8.66 -12.25
N GLY A 83 -23.47 -7.58 -12.77
CA GLY A 83 -24.23 -6.46 -13.30
C GLY A 83 -23.34 -5.47 -14.01
N ALA A 84 -23.92 -4.39 -14.53
CA ALA A 84 -23.14 -3.30 -15.12
C ALA A 84 -23.00 -2.15 -14.12
N THR A 85 -21.83 -1.57 -13.92
CA THR A 85 -21.70 -0.35 -13.12
C THR A 85 -22.21 0.86 -13.89
N SER A 86 -22.95 1.74 -13.19
CA SER A 86 -23.35 3.05 -13.72
C SER A 86 -22.23 4.08 -13.65
N PHE A 87 -21.18 3.81 -12.89
CA PHE A 87 -20.06 4.73 -12.67
C PHE A 87 -18.94 4.53 -13.69
N SER A 88 -18.19 5.60 -13.91
CA SER A 88 -16.97 5.67 -14.70
C SER A 88 -15.93 6.47 -13.93
N VAL A 89 -14.67 6.34 -14.34
CA VAL A 89 -13.54 7.06 -13.75
C VAL A 89 -12.81 7.83 -14.85
N ASP A 90 -12.48 9.10 -14.57
CA ASP A 90 -11.55 9.85 -15.41
C ASP A 90 -10.12 9.44 -15.07
N TYR A 91 -9.56 8.55 -15.88
CA TYR A 91 -8.20 8.06 -15.74
C TYR A 91 -7.17 9.18 -15.87
N THR A 92 -7.45 10.19 -16.71
CA THR A 92 -6.51 11.29 -16.97
C THR A 92 -6.39 12.24 -15.78
N ALA A 93 -7.42 12.29 -14.93
CA ALA A 93 -7.41 13.05 -13.69
C ALA A 93 -6.71 12.33 -12.52
N ILE A 94 -6.46 11.02 -12.64
CA ILE A 94 -5.81 10.24 -11.58
C ILE A 94 -4.34 10.67 -11.48
N LYS A 95 -4.00 11.34 -10.39
CA LYS A 95 -2.62 11.64 -10.02
C LYS A 95 -2.12 10.54 -9.10
N VAL A 96 -1.48 9.51 -9.66
CA VAL A 96 -0.75 8.54 -8.86
C VAL A 96 0.57 9.17 -8.47
N GLN A 97 0.78 9.46 -7.18
CA GLN A 97 2.12 9.77 -6.66
C GLN A 97 2.91 8.47 -6.54
N ALA A 98 3.15 7.81 -7.67
CA ALA A 98 4.23 6.84 -7.70
C ALA A 98 5.50 7.63 -7.35
N LEU A 99 6.23 7.21 -6.32
CA LEU A 99 7.62 7.62 -6.20
C LEU A 99 8.34 7.04 -7.42
N GLU A 100 8.30 7.77 -8.53
CA GLU A 100 9.24 7.65 -9.64
C GLU A 100 10.54 8.27 -9.17
N ILE A 101 11.18 7.57 -8.24
CA ILE A 101 12.57 7.81 -7.93
C ILE A 101 13.33 7.16 -9.08
N ASP A 102 14.18 7.94 -9.73
CA ASP A 102 15.25 7.38 -10.55
C ASP A 102 16.21 6.64 -9.60
N THR A 103 15.93 5.35 -9.40
CA THR A 103 16.55 4.48 -8.42
C THR A 103 18.01 4.25 -8.79
N MET A 104 18.90 4.66 -7.90
CA MET A 104 20.33 4.41 -8.01
C MET A 104 20.60 2.96 -7.58
N ASP A 105 21.48 2.27 -8.30
CA ASP A 105 21.98 0.97 -7.82
C ASP A 105 22.86 1.13 -6.57
N MET A 106 23.31 0.00 -5.99
CA MET A 106 24.14 0.01 -4.79
C MET A 106 25.44 0.82 -4.98
N HIS A 107 26.12 0.67 -6.10
CA HIS A 107 27.39 1.35 -6.35
C HIS A 107 27.20 2.85 -6.62
N GLU A 108 26.10 3.20 -7.29
CA GLU A 108 25.69 4.59 -7.47
C GLU A 108 25.34 5.24 -6.14
N CYS A 109 24.65 4.54 -5.24
CA CYS A 109 24.39 5.01 -3.87
C CYS A 109 25.69 5.22 -3.08
N GLU A 110 26.62 4.25 -3.14
CA GLU A 110 27.93 4.35 -2.47
C GLU A 110 28.72 5.58 -2.96
N LYS A 111 28.79 5.76 -4.29
CA LYS A 111 29.45 6.91 -4.91
C LYS A 111 28.76 8.21 -4.54
N TYR A 112 27.43 8.23 -4.53
CA TYR A 112 26.65 9.41 -4.13
C TYR A 112 26.94 9.80 -2.68
N ILE A 113 27.10 8.82 -1.77
CA ILE A 113 27.50 9.08 -0.38
C ILE A 113 28.90 9.70 -0.34
N GLU A 114 29.88 9.10 -1.04
CA GLU A 114 31.26 9.60 -1.07
C GLU A 114 31.37 11.03 -1.61
N GLU A 115 30.56 11.40 -2.61
CA GLU A 115 30.60 12.72 -3.23
C GLU A 115 29.85 13.80 -2.44
N ASN A 116 28.78 13.43 -1.72
CA ASN A 116 27.86 14.39 -1.12
C ASN A 116 27.91 14.44 0.41
N PHE A 117 28.41 13.39 1.08
CA PHE A 117 28.37 13.26 2.53
C PHE A 117 29.77 13.24 3.13
N GLY A 118 29.97 14.03 4.20
CA GLY A 118 31.23 14.05 4.96
C GLY A 118 31.36 12.93 6.00
N ARG A 119 30.38 12.04 6.11
CA ARG A 119 30.23 11.03 7.15
C ARG A 119 29.36 9.87 6.68
N GLU A 120 29.37 8.78 7.43
CA GLU A 120 28.44 7.67 7.22
C GLU A 120 27.01 8.09 7.58
N VAL A 121 26.04 7.57 6.80
CA VAL A 121 24.61 7.78 7.00
C VAL A 121 24.08 6.67 7.91
N VAL A 122 23.44 7.03 9.01
CA VAL A 122 22.92 6.09 10.00
C VAL A 122 21.44 5.84 9.78
N MET A 123 21.06 4.59 9.49
CA MET A 123 19.69 4.18 9.23
C MET A 123 19.25 3.15 10.26
N VAL A 124 18.15 3.41 10.98
CA VAL A 124 17.63 2.49 12.00
C VAL A 124 16.26 1.97 11.57
N GLY A 125 16.12 0.65 11.56
CA GLY A 125 14.92 -0.03 11.06
C GLY A 125 14.30 -0.95 12.11
N ALA A 126 12.96 -1.02 12.15
CA ALA A 126 12.23 -1.96 13.00
C ALA A 126 10.81 -2.23 12.48
N SER A 127 10.27 -3.41 12.80
CA SER A 127 8.81 -3.59 12.85
C SER A 127 8.33 -3.18 14.25
N THR A 128 7.62 -2.05 14.33
CA THR A 128 7.27 -1.42 15.61
C THR A 128 5.90 -1.86 16.14
N GLY A 129 5.64 -1.58 17.42
CA GLY A 129 4.40 -1.90 18.09
C GLY A 129 4.31 -3.38 18.42
N THR A 130 3.18 -4.02 18.11
CA THR A 130 2.96 -5.46 18.40
C THR A 130 3.26 -6.37 17.21
N ASP A 131 3.68 -5.81 16.07
CA ASP A 131 3.89 -6.54 14.83
C ASP A 131 5.16 -7.41 14.88
N ALA A 132 4.98 -8.72 14.75
CA ALA A 132 6.05 -9.73 14.76
C ALA A 132 6.65 -10.00 13.36
N HIS A 133 6.11 -9.41 12.29
CA HIS A 133 6.55 -9.70 10.93
C HIS A 133 7.83 -8.92 10.59
N THR A 134 8.96 -9.62 10.45
CA THR A 134 10.25 -8.99 10.10
C THR A 134 10.63 -9.12 8.63
N VAL A 135 10.03 -10.05 7.87
CA VAL A 135 10.49 -10.38 6.51
C VAL A 135 10.60 -9.15 5.60
N GLY A 136 9.67 -8.20 5.73
CA GLY A 136 9.70 -6.94 4.97
C GLY A 136 10.88 -6.05 5.35
N ILE A 137 11.09 -5.77 6.64
CA ILE A 137 12.22 -4.93 7.09
C ILE A 137 13.56 -5.64 6.87
N ASP A 138 13.62 -6.95 7.04
CA ASP A 138 14.80 -7.78 6.79
C ASP A 138 15.21 -7.77 5.32
N ALA A 139 14.24 -7.72 4.40
CA ALA A 139 14.49 -7.61 2.96
C ALA A 139 15.18 -6.29 2.59
N ILE A 140 14.95 -5.23 3.37
CA ILE A 140 15.56 -3.90 3.16
C ILE A 140 16.88 -3.78 3.92
N MET A 141 16.94 -4.24 5.16
CA MET A 141 18.08 -3.98 6.05
C MET A 141 19.21 -5.00 5.85
N ASN A 142 18.90 -6.30 5.80
CA ASN A 142 19.93 -7.33 5.97
C ASN A 142 20.88 -7.43 4.78
N MET A 143 22.15 -7.77 5.03
CA MET A 143 23.23 -7.92 4.04
C MET A 143 22.84 -8.67 2.74
N LYS A 144 21.99 -9.70 2.83
CA LYS A 144 21.54 -10.49 1.67
C LYS A 144 20.52 -9.74 0.80
N GLY A 145 19.70 -8.89 1.43
CA GLY A 145 18.54 -8.24 0.83
C GLY A 145 17.53 -9.23 0.26
N TYR A 146 16.86 -8.84 -0.83
CA TYR A 146 15.77 -9.59 -1.43
C TYR A 146 15.77 -9.50 -2.97
N ALA A 147 15.42 -10.61 -3.63
CA ALA A 147 15.30 -10.71 -5.09
C ALA A 147 16.50 -10.20 -5.92
N GLY A 148 17.72 -10.27 -5.38
CA GLY A 148 18.94 -9.80 -6.05
C GLY A 148 19.33 -8.37 -5.71
N HIS A 149 18.47 -7.62 -5.03
CA HIS A 149 18.77 -6.31 -4.46
C HIS A 149 19.36 -6.51 -3.06
N TYR A 150 20.61 -6.09 -2.84
CA TYR A 150 21.25 -6.21 -1.55
C TYR A 150 20.67 -5.23 -0.53
N GLY A 151 20.63 -5.60 0.74
CA GLY A 151 20.11 -4.74 1.79
C GLY A 151 21.11 -3.69 2.26
N LEU A 152 20.61 -2.71 3.00
CA LEU A 152 21.32 -1.50 3.42
C LEU A 152 22.59 -1.77 4.23
N GLU A 153 22.66 -2.87 4.99
CA GLU A 153 23.88 -3.31 5.70
C GLU A 153 25.07 -3.56 4.77
N ARG A 154 24.84 -3.79 3.48
CA ARG A 154 25.90 -4.05 2.50
C ARG A 154 26.51 -2.78 1.90
N TYR A 155 25.81 -1.67 1.98
CA TYR A 155 26.18 -0.43 1.30
C TYR A 155 27.32 0.24 2.05
N LYS A 156 28.43 0.54 1.36
CA LYS A 156 29.48 1.36 1.95
C LYS A 156 28.99 2.77 2.22
N GLY A 157 29.35 3.31 3.38
CA GLY A 157 28.90 4.64 3.81
C GLY A 157 27.52 4.64 4.48
N ILE A 158 26.82 3.50 4.56
CA ILE A 158 25.59 3.34 5.34
C ILE A 158 25.86 2.47 6.58
N ARG A 159 25.45 2.96 7.74
CA ARG A 159 25.33 2.16 8.98
C ARG A 159 23.87 1.82 9.22
N ALA A 160 23.48 0.61 8.84
CA ALA A 160 22.14 0.10 9.06
C ALA A 160 22.05 -0.67 10.38
N TYR A 161 21.04 -0.34 11.20
CA TYR A 161 20.73 -1.01 12.46
C TYR A 161 19.32 -1.58 12.43
N ASN A 162 19.19 -2.89 12.29
CA ASN A 162 17.91 -3.58 12.34
C ASN A 162 17.60 -4.01 13.79
N LEU A 163 16.54 -3.44 14.38
CA LEU A 163 16.11 -3.72 15.75
C LEU A 163 15.11 -4.91 15.82
N GLY A 164 14.75 -5.49 14.68
CA GLY A 164 13.85 -6.65 14.61
C GLY A 164 12.38 -6.26 14.71
N SER A 165 11.61 -7.08 15.43
CA SER A 165 10.15 -6.95 15.55
C SER A 165 9.68 -6.63 16.96
N GLN A 166 8.42 -6.20 17.04
CA GLN A 166 7.72 -5.88 18.29
C GLN A 166 8.45 -4.82 19.13
N VAL A 167 9.07 -3.85 18.46
CA VAL A 167 9.82 -2.77 19.10
C VAL A 167 8.85 -1.64 19.48
N PRO A 168 8.69 -1.28 20.77
CA PRO A 168 7.88 -0.12 21.16
C PRO A 168 8.43 1.17 20.56
N ASN A 169 7.55 2.12 20.22
CA ASN A 169 7.95 3.38 19.58
C ASN A 169 8.92 4.18 20.46
N GLU A 170 8.75 4.16 21.78
CA GLU A 170 9.64 4.84 22.72
C GLU A 170 11.04 4.22 22.73
N GLU A 171 11.14 2.89 22.62
CA GLU A 171 12.44 2.21 22.52
C GLU A 171 13.09 2.48 21.16
N PHE A 172 12.30 2.49 20.10
CA PHE A 172 12.74 2.82 18.75
C PHE A 172 13.36 4.23 18.69
N ILE A 173 12.66 5.23 19.24
CA ILE A 173 13.14 6.62 19.31
C ILE A 173 14.38 6.72 20.20
N LYS A 174 14.40 6.06 21.36
CA LYS A 174 15.57 6.06 22.24
C LYS A 174 16.81 5.53 21.52
N LYS A 175 16.67 4.46 20.73
CA LYS A 175 17.74 3.92 19.91
C LYS A 175 18.14 4.86 18.77
N ALA A 176 17.17 5.54 18.15
CA ALA A 176 17.44 6.57 17.15
C ALA A 176 18.32 7.69 17.71
N ILE A 177 18.04 8.18 18.92
CA ILE A 177 18.85 9.21 19.59
C ILE A 177 20.24 8.68 19.93
N GLU A 178 20.33 7.49 20.53
CA GLU A 178 21.59 6.88 20.94
C GLU A 178 22.55 6.73 19.75
N LEU A 179 22.02 6.29 18.61
CA LEU A 179 22.79 6.03 17.40
C LEU A 179 22.94 7.27 16.50
N LYS A 180 22.28 8.39 16.85
CA LYS A 180 22.17 9.60 16.00
C LYS A 180 21.69 9.26 14.60
N ALA A 181 20.57 8.54 14.53
CA ALA A 181 19.97 8.12 13.27
C ALA A 181 19.66 9.33 12.38
N ASP A 182 19.99 9.19 11.10
CA ASP A 182 19.61 10.12 10.04
C ASP A 182 18.27 9.75 9.42
N ALA A 183 17.98 8.45 9.39
CA ALA A 183 16.73 7.92 8.87
C ALA A 183 16.15 6.80 9.76
N LEU A 184 14.83 6.79 9.85
CA LEU A 184 14.04 5.82 10.59
C LEU A 184 13.12 5.07 9.64
N LEU A 185 13.26 3.75 9.61
CA LEU A 185 12.51 2.85 8.75
C LEU A 185 11.56 2.00 9.59
N VAL A 186 10.26 2.15 9.39
CA VAL A 186 9.25 1.45 10.17
C VAL A 186 8.46 0.52 9.27
N SER A 187 8.41 -0.76 9.64
CA SER A 187 7.64 -1.78 8.93
C SER A 187 6.34 -2.11 9.66
N GLN A 188 5.22 -2.13 8.93
CA GLN A 188 3.90 -2.51 9.41
C GLN A 188 3.20 -3.45 8.43
N THR A 189 2.80 -4.63 8.90
CA THR A 189 2.10 -5.66 8.12
C THR A 189 0.68 -5.88 8.63
N VAL A 190 0.49 -5.86 9.95
CA VAL A 190 -0.82 -6.10 10.58
C VAL A 190 -1.70 -4.86 10.47
N THR A 191 -2.83 -4.97 9.74
CA THR A 191 -3.76 -3.86 9.49
C THR A 191 -5.11 -4.00 10.19
N GLN A 192 -5.29 -5.06 10.99
CA GLN A 192 -6.58 -5.32 11.65
C GLN A 192 -6.96 -4.16 12.57
N LYS A 193 -8.20 -3.66 12.43
CA LYS A 193 -8.73 -2.52 13.20
C LYS A 193 -7.82 -1.29 13.14
N ASP A 194 -7.17 -1.07 12.01
CA ASP A 194 -6.33 0.11 11.77
C ASP A 194 -5.15 0.28 12.75
N VAL A 195 -4.71 -0.80 13.39
CA VAL A 195 -3.61 -0.77 14.38
C VAL A 195 -2.31 -0.18 13.83
N HIS A 196 -2.00 -0.46 12.56
CA HIS A 196 -0.88 0.17 11.85
C HIS A 196 -1.00 1.70 11.79
N ILE A 197 -2.19 2.26 11.56
CA ILE A 197 -2.41 3.71 11.48
C ILE A 197 -2.21 4.33 12.86
N GLU A 198 -2.79 3.75 13.90
CA GLU A 198 -2.63 4.21 15.29
C GLU A 198 -1.16 4.20 15.71
N ASN A 199 -0.44 3.11 15.41
CA ASN A 199 0.96 2.95 15.77
C ASN A 199 1.89 3.91 15.00
N LEU A 200 1.66 4.10 13.70
CA LEU A 200 2.43 5.05 12.88
C LEU A 200 2.18 6.50 13.30
N THR A 201 0.92 6.85 13.58
CA THR A 201 0.54 8.18 14.09
C THR A 201 1.21 8.46 15.43
N ASN A 202 1.14 7.49 16.35
CA ASN A 202 1.78 7.60 17.67
C ASN A 202 3.29 7.83 17.56
N LEU A 203 3.98 7.17 16.63
CA LEU A 203 5.41 7.39 16.44
C LEU A 203 5.71 8.83 15.99
N VAL A 204 4.92 9.38 15.08
CA VAL A 204 5.08 10.76 14.60
C VAL A 204 4.86 11.74 15.74
N GLU A 205 3.79 11.57 16.52
CA GLU A 205 3.49 12.40 17.69
C GLU A 205 4.65 12.38 18.72
N LEU A 206 5.23 11.20 18.98
CA LEU A 206 6.38 11.08 19.88
C LEU A 206 7.63 11.76 19.33
N LEU A 207 7.91 11.62 18.02
CA LEU A 207 9.03 12.30 17.35
C LEU A 207 8.87 13.82 17.35
N GLU A 208 7.65 14.33 17.21
CA GLU A 208 7.34 15.76 17.33
C GLU A 208 7.53 16.25 18.77
N ALA A 209 7.01 15.50 19.75
CA ALA A 209 7.15 15.83 21.18
C ALA A 209 8.62 15.89 21.63
N GLU A 210 9.48 15.06 21.06
CA GLU A 210 10.93 15.08 21.32
C GLU A 210 11.71 16.07 20.43
N GLY A 211 11.05 16.76 19.50
CA GLY A 211 11.68 17.71 18.58
C GLY A 211 12.70 17.05 17.64
N LEU A 212 12.44 15.79 17.27
CA LEU A 212 13.26 14.98 16.37
C LEU A 212 12.69 14.89 14.95
N ARG A 213 11.38 15.06 14.78
CA ARG A 213 10.69 14.82 13.48
C ARG A 213 11.37 15.53 12.29
N ASP A 214 11.75 16.79 12.45
CA ASP A 214 12.40 17.58 11.39
C ASP A 214 13.88 17.25 11.15
N LYS A 215 14.50 16.46 12.05
CA LYS A 215 15.92 16.12 12.04
C LYS A 215 16.22 14.73 11.47
N VAL A 216 15.18 13.96 11.16
CA VAL A 216 15.29 12.60 10.62
C VAL A 216 14.44 12.45 9.38
N ILE A 217 14.87 11.57 8.47
CA ILE A 217 14.01 11.07 7.41
C ILE A 217 13.18 9.92 7.96
N LEU A 218 11.86 10.03 7.90
CA LEU A 218 10.94 9.03 8.45
C LEU A 218 10.21 8.29 7.32
N ILE A 219 10.39 6.96 7.28
CA ILE A 219 9.87 6.10 6.22
C ILE A 219 8.96 5.03 6.82
N ALA A 220 7.80 4.85 6.20
CA ALA A 220 6.90 3.74 6.47
C ALA A 220 6.97 2.70 5.36
N GLY A 221 6.95 1.41 5.71
CA GLY A 221 6.94 0.31 4.77
C GLY A 221 5.95 -0.77 5.18
N GLY A 222 5.40 -1.50 4.21
CA GLY A 222 4.47 -2.57 4.53
C GLY A 222 3.60 -3.04 3.39
N ALA A 223 3.01 -4.23 3.55
CA ALA A 223 2.18 -4.85 2.51
C ALA A 223 0.94 -4.02 2.11
N ARG A 224 0.47 -3.16 3.02
CA ARG A 224 -0.70 -2.29 2.85
C ARG A 224 -0.36 -0.80 2.96
N ILE A 225 0.93 -0.46 3.03
CA ILE A 225 1.38 0.92 3.09
C ILE A 225 1.48 1.48 1.68
N THR A 226 0.80 2.60 1.44
CA THR A 226 0.96 3.41 0.24
C THR A 226 1.74 4.68 0.60
N ASN A 227 2.36 5.29 -0.41
CA ASN A 227 3.04 6.56 -0.20
C ASN A 227 2.09 7.68 0.23
N ASP A 228 0.87 7.72 -0.33
CA ASP A 228 -0.14 8.71 0.03
C ASP A 228 -0.55 8.59 1.50
N LEU A 229 -0.79 7.36 1.97
CA LEU A 229 -1.09 7.11 3.39
C LEU A 229 0.07 7.56 4.28
N ALA A 230 1.32 7.21 3.92
CA ALA A 230 2.47 7.59 4.70
C ALA A 230 2.60 9.13 4.82
N LYS A 231 2.45 9.85 3.70
CA LYS A 231 2.50 11.32 3.69
C LYS A 231 1.37 11.95 4.50
N GLU A 232 0.16 11.40 4.43
CA GLU A 232 -0.97 11.87 5.24
C GLU A 232 -0.70 11.72 6.74
N LEU A 233 -0.03 10.64 7.15
CA LEU A 233 0.36 10.40 8.53
C LEU A 233 1.60 11.19 8.98
N GLY A 234 2.20 12.00 8.10
CA GLY A 234 3.36 12.82 8.43
C GLY A 234 4.71 12.12 8.22
N TYR A 235 4.78 11.06 7.43
CA TYR A 235 6.03 10.42 6.98
C TYR A 235 6.56 11.08 5.71
N ASP A 236 7.85 10.93 5.44
CA ASP A 236 8.51 11.49 4.25
C ASP A 236 8.24 10.64 3.00
N ALA A 237 8.18 9.31 3.15
CA ALA A 237 7.77 8.39 2.10
C ALA A 237 7.16 7.09 2.64
N GLY A 238 6.31 6.48 1.81
CA GLY A 238 5.76 5.14 2.03
C GLY A 238 6.19 4.15 0.94
N PHE A 239 6.69 2.97 1.34
CA PHE A 239 7.09 1.90 0.43
C PHE A 239 6.18 0.67 0.58
N GLY A 240 5.43 0.39 -0.48
CA GLY A 240 4.59 -0.81 -0.59
C GLY A 240 5.34 -2.03 -1.12
N PRO A 241 4.63 -3.12 -1.43
CA PRO A 241 5.19 -4.30 -2.08
C PRO A 241 5.90 -3.96 -3.40
N GLY A 242 6.98 -4.69 -3.69
CA GLY A 242 7.75 -4.52 -4.94
C GLY A 242 8.78 -3.38 -4.91
N LYS A 243 9.04 -2.82 -3.72
CA LYS A 243 10.13 -1.88 -3.47
C LYS A 243 11.26 -2.56 -2.71
N TYR A 244 12.48 -2.15 -3.01
CA TYR A 244 13.71 -2.78 -2.53
C TYR A 244 14.62 -1.78 -1.81
N ALA A 245 15.76 -2.26 -1.31
CA ALA A 245 16.66 -1.45 -0.49
C ALA A 245 17.30 -0.28 -1.26
N ASP A 246 17.54 -0.43 -2.57
CA ASP A 246 18.03 0.62 -3.46
C ASP A 246 17.00 1.74 -3.65
N ASP A 247 15.71 1.42 -3.79
CA ASP A 247 14.63 2.42 -3.82
C ASP A 247 14.64 3.27 -2.52
N VAL A 248 14.76 2.59 -1.39
CA VAL A 248 14.75 3.20 -0.06
C VAL A 248 16.02 4.04 0.16
N ALA A 249 17.20 3.50 -0.15
CA ALA A 249 18.47 4.20 -0.05
C ALA A 249 18.48 5.46 -0.92
N THR A 250 18.06 5.32 -2.19
CA THR A 250 18.03 6.43 -3.14
C THR A 250 17.16 7.57 -2.62
N PHE A 251 15.97 7.26 -2.09
CA PHE A 251 15.09 8.27 -1.50
C PHE A 251 15.76 8.98 -0.33
N ILE A 252 16.25 8.22 0.67
CA ILE A 252 16.85 8.79 1.88
C ILE A 252 18.02 9.70 1.51
N LEU A 253 18.93 9.23 0.65
CA LEU A 253 20.13 9.98 0.28
C LEU A 253 19.79 11.27 -0.46
N LYS A 254 18.86 11.24 -1.42
CA LYS A 254 18.42 12.44 -2.15
C LYS A 254 17.72 13.42 -1.22
N GLU A 255 16.81 12.94 -0.37
CA GLU A 255 16.07 13.77 0.57
C GLU A 255 16.97 14.41 1.63
N MET A 256 17.94 13.67 2.17
CA MET A 256 18.94 14.23 3.11
C MET A 256 19.76 15.35 2.49
N VAL A 257 20.22 15.19 1.24
CA VAL A 257 20.94 16.25 0.53
C VAL A 257 20.04 17.47 0.31
N GLN A 258 18.78 17.25 -0.08
CA GLN A 258 17.80 18.32 -0.26
C GLN A 258 17.53 19.11 1.03
N ARG A 259 17.52 18.44 2.18
CA ARG A 259 17.39 19.05 3.52
C ARG A 259 18.70 19.63 4.07
N GLY A 260 19.82 19.46 3.37
CA GLY A 260 21.14 19.91 3.84
C GLY A 260 21.68 19.11 5.03
N MET A 261 21.25 17.86 5.20
CA MET A 261 21.67 16.93 6.26
C MET A 261 22.97 16.19 5.94
N ASN A 262 23.72 16.63 4.93
CA ASN A 262 24.86 15.94 4.35
C ASN A 262 26.22 16.27 5.01
N LYS A 263 26.23 17.14 6.03
CA LYS A 263 27.43 17.55 6.77
C LYS A 263 27.57 16.83 8.11
#